data_AF-A0A0N1IJB9-F1
#
_entry.id   AF-A0A0N1IJB9-F1
#
_cell.length_a   1.000
_cell.length_b   1.000
_cell.length_c   1.000
_cell.angle_alpha   90.00
_cell.angle_beta   90.00
_cell.angle_gamma   90.00
#
_symmetry.space_group_name_H-M   'P 1'
#
loop_
_entity.id
_entity.type
_entity.pdbx_description
1 polymer ?
#
loop_
_entity_poly.entity_id
_entity_poly.type
_entity_poly.pdbx_seq_one_letter_code
_entity_poly.pdbx_strand_id
1 'polypeptide(L)'
;MISTERWQHRLVPLSEVFRGVQLALESAMSEPRTQINGVIVILDMKGLSFSQVMQFTPSFAKMVVDWIQVSNVQSRTFISYPFT
;
A
#
# COMPACT_ATOMS: atom_id res chain seq x y z
N MET A 1 -5.51 -8.14 -0.49
CA MET A 1 -6.45 -7.17 0.10
C MET A 1 -6.02 -6.93 1.54
N ILE A 2 -5.66 -5.70 1.89
CA ILE A 2 -5.28 -5.33 3.27
C ILE A 2 -6.52 -4.70 3.92
N SER A 3 -7.08 -5.35 4.94
CA SER A 3 -8.22 -4.81 5.72
C SER A 3 -7.69 -3.83 6.76
N THR A 4 -8.16 -2.58 6.70
CA THR A 4 -7.65 -1.49 7.54
C THR A 4 -8.54 -1.19 8.76
N GLU A 5 -9.74 -1.76 8.82
CA GLU A 5 -10.76 -1.50 9.86
C GLU A 5 -10.25 -1.79 11.29
N ARG A 6 -9.42 -2.82 11.46
CA ARG A 6 -8.89 -3.24 12.78
C ARG A 6 -7.49 -2.71 13.10
N TRP A 7 -6.96 -1.80 12.29
CA TRP A 7 -5.59 -1.32 12.43
C TRP A 7 -5.43 -0.38 13.64
N GLN A 8 -4.61 -0.78 14.63
CA GLN A 8 -4.30 0.06 15.79
C GLN A 8 -2.99 0.82 15.58
N HIS A 9 -3.06 2.03 15.03
CA HIS A 9 -1.88 2.83 14.65
C HIS A 9 -0.94 3.19 15.81
N ARG A 10 -1.39 3.09 17.07
CA ARG A 10 -0.55 3.32 18.27
C ARG A 10 0.35 2.12 18.58
N LEU A 11 -0.06 0.91 18.20
CA LEU A 11 0.71 -0.31 18.40
C LEU A 11 1.56 -0.63 17.18
N VAL A 12 0.99 -0.44 15.98
CA VAL A 12 1.66 -0.66 14.70
C VAL A 12 1.61 0.63 13.89
N PRO A 13 2.68 1.45 13.89
CA PRO A 13 2.70 2.69 13.13
C PRO A 13 2.60 2.43 11.62
N LEU A 14 2.14 3.43 10.86
CA LEU A 14 1.94 3.31 9.41
C LEU A 14 3.21 2.89 8.66
N SER A 15 4.39 3.28 9.15
CA SER A 15 5.68 2.86 8.59
C SER A 15 5.91 1.34 8.67
N GLU A 16 5.49 0.68 9.74
CA GLU A 16 5.64 -0.78 9.88
C GLU A 16 4.65 -1.52 8.99
N VAL A 17 3.42 -1.00 8.87
CA VAL A 17 2.46 -1.50 7.88
C VAL A 17 3.04 -1.41 6.47
N PHE A 18 3.66 -0.27 6.14
CA PHE A 18 4.30 -0.05 4.84
C PHE A 18 5.48 -1.01 4.61
N ARG A 19 6.34 -1.25 5.59
CA ARG A 19 7.41 -2.26 5.49
C ARG A 19 6.88 -3.66 5.17
N GLY A 20 5.75 -4.05 5.76
CA GLY A 20 5.08 -5.30 5.42
C GLY A 20 4.67 -5.37 3.93
N VAL A 21 4.19 -4.25 3.37
CA VAL A 21 3.88 -4.14 1.94
C VAL A 21 5.16 -4.24 1.10
N GLN A 22 6.26 -3.62 1.52
CA GLN A 22 7.54 -3.71 0.82
C GLN A 22 8.03 -5.16 0.73
N LEU A 23 8.04 -5.89 1.86
CA LEU A 23 8.44 -7.30 1.90
C LEU A 23 7.55 -8.20 1.05
N ALA A 24 6.23 -7.95 1.07
CA ALA A 24 5.28 -8.69 0.24
C ALA A 24 5.54 -8.43 -1.25
N LEU A 25 5.85 -7.19 -1.63
CA LEU A 25 6.14 -6.85 -3.02
C LEU A 25 7.49 -7.42 -3.47
N GLU A 26 8.53 -7.39 -2.63
CA GLU A 26 9.82 -8.03 -2.90
C GLU A 26 9.68 -9.53 -3.13
N SER A 27 8.86 -10.19 -2.31
CA SER A 27 8.53 -11.60 -2.48
C SER A 27 7.78 -11.85 -3.80
N ALA A 28 6.81 -10.99 -4.14
CA ALA A 28 6.06 -11.10 -5.39
C ALA A 28 6.95 -10.86 -6.62
N MET A 29 7.93 -9.96 -6.54
CA MET A 29 8.90 -9.73 -7.61
C MET A 29 9.83 -10.93 -7.86
N SER A 30 9.97 -11.83 -6.90
CA SER A 30 10.75 -13.07 -7.08
C SER A 30 10.00 -14.11 -7.94
N GLU A 31 8.69 -13.93 -8.16
CA GLU A 31 7.88 -14.84 -8.98
C GLU A 31 7.95 -14.45 -10.48
N PRO A 32 8.42 -15.33 -11.37
CA PRO A 32 8.56 -15.03 -12.81
C PRO A 32 7.26 -14.60 -13.49
N ARG A 33 6.11 -15.15 -13.04
CA ARG A 33 4.78 -14.77 -13.58
C ARG A 33 4.42 -13.34 -13.21
N THR A 34 4.76 -12.92 -12.00
CA THR A 34 4.52 -11.56 -11.52
C THR A 34 5.41 -10.53 -12.20
N GLN A 35 6.64 -10.92 -12.59
CA GLN A 35 7.53 -10.06 -13.38
C GLN A 35 6.95 -9.69 -14.76
N ILE A 36 6.17 -10.58 -15.37
CA ILE A 36 5.54 -10.36 -16.67
C ILE A 36 4.18 -9.67 -16.55
N ASN A 37 3.39 -10.05 -15.54
CA ASN A 37 2.00 -9.58 -15.41
C ASN A 37 1.84 -8.34 -14.52
N GLY A 38 2.85 -8.00 -13.72
CA GLY A 38 2.79 -6.92 -12.74
C GLY A 38 1.98 -7.28 -11.48
N VAL A 39 1.75 -6.28 -10.63
CA VAL A 39 1.02 -6.39 -9.36
C VAL A 39 -0.05 -5.31 -9.28
N ILE A 40 -1.21 -5.66 -8.71
CA ILE A 40 -2.28 -4.71 -8.36
C ILE A 40 -2.40 -4.68 -6.83
N VAL A 41 -2.21 -3.51 -6.23
CA VAL A 41 -2.39 -3.30 -4.78
C VAL A 41 -3.73 -2.63 -4.54
N ILE A 42 -4.59 -3.31 -3.78
CA ILE A 42 -5.91 -2.80 -3.36
C ILE A 42 -5.87 -2.52 -1.86
N LEU A 43 -6.07 -1.26 -1.51
CA LEU A 43 -6.21 -0.79 -0.14
C LEU A 43 -7.69 -0.57 0.17
N ASP A 44 -8.25 -1.41 1.04
CA ASP A 44 -9.62 -1.23 1.51
C ASP A 44 -9.63 -0.19 2.63
N MET A 45 -10.10 1.01 2.31
CA MET A 45 -10.21 2.13 3.25
C MET A 45 -11.54 2.17 4.00
N LYS A 46 -12.45 1.21 3.76
CA LYS A 46 -13.73 1.15 4.46
C LYS A 46 -13.50 0.95 5.96
N GLY A 47 -14.22 1.73 6.77
CA GLY A 47 -14.17 1.62 8.23
C GLY A 47 -12.97 2.28 8.91
N LEU A 48 -12.16 3.04 8.17
CA LEU A 48 -11.11 3.88 8.78
C LEU A 48 -11.70 5.03 9.59
N SER A 49 -11.31 5.13 10.85
CA SER A 49 -11.53 6.31 11.69
C SER A 49 -10.69 7.50 11.21
N PHE A 50 -11.13 8.72 11.53
CA PHE A 50 -10.39 9.94 11.20
C PHE A 50 -8.94 9.93 11.72
N SER A 51 -8.71 9.38 12.92
CA SER A 51 -7.35 9.26 13.51
C SER A 51 -6.43 8.37 12.69
N GLN A 52 -6.95 7.30 12.08
CA GLN A 52 -6.19 6.44 11.16
C GLN A 52 -5.96 7.12 9.81
N VAL A 53 -6.95 7.84 9.28
CA VAL A 53 -6.81 8.60 8.02
C VAL A 53 -5.71 9.65 8.14
N MET A 54 -5.61 10.33 9.29
CA MET A 54 -4.58 11.35 9.53
C MET A 54 -3.14 10.80 9.56
N GLN A 55 -2.95 9.48 9.59
CA GLN A 55 -1.61 8.89 9.46
C GLN A 55 -1.06 9.00 8.02
N PHE A 56 -1.94 9.08 7.02
CA PHE A 56 -1.57 9.22 5.61
C PHE A 56 -1.16 10.66 5.27
N THR A 57 -0.04 11.09 5.84
CA THR A 57 0.49 12.44 5.66
C THR A 57 0.99 12.68 4.23
N PRO A 58 1.08 13.95 3.77
CA PRO A 58 1.68 14.27 2.47
C PRO A 58 3.12 13.73 2.32
N SER A 59 3.92 13.80 3.38
CA SER A 59 5.28 13.24 3.40
C SER A 59 5.29 11.73 3.21
N PHE A 60 4.33 11.01 3.81
CA PHE A 60 4.17 9.58 3.59
C PHE A 60 3.79 9.28 2.13
N ALA A 61 2.84 10.03 1.56
CA ALA A 61 2.47 9.87 0.15
C ALA A 61 3.66 10.06 -0.79
N LYS A 62 4.49 11.09 -0.56
CA LYS A 62 5.73 11.30 -1.33
C LYS A 62 6.69 10.12 -1.20
N MET A 63 6.94 9.64 0.02
CA MET A 63 7.80 8.49 0.27
C MET A 63 7.33 7.24 -0.50
N VAL A 64 6.02 6.98 -0.53
CA VAL A 64 5.45 5.85 -1.27
C VAL A 64 5.69 6.00 -2.78
N VAL A 65 5.45 7.19 -3.33
CA VAL A 65 5.66 7.47 -4.76
C VAL A 65 7.13 7.29 -5.14
N ASP A 66 8.04 7.88 -4.37
CA ASP A 66 9.48 7.77 -4.60
C ASP A 66 9.94 6.29 -4.55
N TRP A 67 9.42 5.50 -3.59
CA TRP A 67 9.73 4.07 -3.48
C TRP A 67 9.23 3.26 -4.68
N ILE A 68 7.98 3.47 -5.10
CA ILE A 68 7.41 2.78 -6.28
C ILE A 68 8.25 3.09 -7.52
N GLN A 69 8.65 4.35 -7.71
CA GLN A 69 9.46 4.76 -8.86
C GLN A 69 10.84 4.06 -8.90
N VAL A 70 11.52 3.92 -7.75
CA VAL A 70 12.82 3.23 -7.68
C VAL A 70 12.69 1.72 -7.85
N SER A 71 11.58 1.14 -7.37
CA SER A 71 11.37 -0.32 -7.39
C SER A 71 11.24 -0.91 -8.80
N ASN A 72 11.09 -0.09 -9.86
CA ASN A 72 10.92 -0.52 -11.25
C ASN A 72 9.82 -1.59 -11.46
N VAL A 73 8.87 -1.69 -10.52
CA VAL A 73 7.71 -2.54 -10.66
C VAL A 73 6.86 -1.96 -11.79
N GLN A 74 6.53 -2.77 -12.81
CA GLN A 74 5.49 -2.39 -13.78
C GLN A 74 4.12 -2.36 -13.07
N SER A 75 3.89 -1.33 -12.26
CA SER A 75 2.69 -1.14 -11.47
C SER A 75 1.63 -0.45 -12.32
N ARG A 76 0.60 -1.18 -12.74
CA ARG A 76 -0.65 -0.57 -13.22
C ARG A 76 -1.53 -0.27 -12.01
N THR A 77 -1.30 0.87 -11.38
CA THR A 77 -2.10 1.31 -10.24
C THR A 77 -3.49 1.75 -10.71
N PHE A 78 -4.52 0.95 -10.44
CA PHE A 78 -5.92 1.36 -10.60
C PHE A 78 -6.48 1.78 -9.24
N ILE A 79 -6.71 3.08 -9.05
CA ILE A 79 -7.47 3.60 -7.91
C ILE A 79 -8.94 3.61 -8.31
N SER A 80 -9.75 2.67 -7.80
CA SER A 80 -11.20 2.74 -7.96
C SER A 80 -11.78 3.67 -6.88
N TYR A 81 -12.28 4.83 -7.27
CA TYR A 81 -13.17 5.62 -6.41
C TYR A 81 -14.47 4.85 -6.17
N PRO A 82 -15.04 4.83 -4.96
CA PRO A 82 -16.41 4.38 -4.79
C PRO A 82 -17.34 5.42 -5.43
N PHE A 83 -17.95 5.07 -6.55
CA PHE A 83 -19.21 5.71 -6.94
C PHE A 83 -20.30 5.12 -6.04
N THR A 84 -20.65 5.83 -4.96
CA THR A 84 -22.03 6.07 -4.53
C THR A 84 -22.03 7.31 -3.63
#